data_AF-A0A519NLQ1-F1
#
_entry.id   AF-A0A519NLQ1-F1
#
_cell.length_a   1.000
_cell.length_b   1.000
_cell.length_c   1.000
_cell.angle_alpha   90.00
_cell.angle_beta   90.00
_cell.angle_gamma   90.00
#
_symmetry.space_group_name_H-M   'P 1'
#
loop_
_entity.id
_entity.type
_entity.pdbx_description
1 polymer ?
#
loop_
_entity_poly.entity_id
_entity_poly.type
_entity_poly.pdbx_seq_one_letter_code
_entity_poly.pdbx_strand_id
1 'polypeptide(L)'
;MELRKILEDIAVQHGVKFSFIEEDVKRFSLIPPPTALPLKAKLNYIATRTGINYREAGNYIAIYIDINLPVLKICGYLRDENNDPIQDASIRYASGKSISTDAEGYFEMPLEKSGKILVSHPAFDPQRFENSDFNEDCK
;
A
#
# COMPACT_ATOMS: atom_id res chain seq x y z
N MET A 1 9.40 2.36 -14.22
CA MET A 1 10.41 1.32 -13.94
C MET A 1 10.25 0.89 -12.49
N GLU A 2 10.44 -0.39 -12.18
CA GLU A 2 10.36 -0.90 -10.80
C GLU A 2 11.41 -0.23 -9.90
N LEU A 3 11.02 0.16 -8.68
CA LEU A 3 11.93 0.82 -7.74
C LEU A 3 13.14 -0.05 -7.43
N ARG A 4 12.96 -1.37 -7.31
CA ARG A 4 14.07 -2.31 -7.11
C ARG A 4 15.16 -2.14 -8.17
N LYS A 5 14.76 -2.09 -9.45
CA LYS A 5 15.71 -1.92 -10.56
C LYS A 5 16.40 -0.56 -10.50
N ILE A 6 15.67 0.50 -10.13
CA ILE A 6 16.25 1.83 -9.91
C ILE A 6 17.30 1.81 -8.80
N LEU A 7 17.04 1.12 -7.69
CA LEU A 7 18.00 0.98 -6.59
C LEU A 7 19.23 0.17 -7.02
N GLU A 8 19.05 -0.91 -7.80
CA GLU A 8 20.16 -1.69 -8.38
C GLU A 8 21.05 -0.82 -9.29
N ASP A 9 20.45 -0.01 -10.17
CA ASP A 9 21.18 0.89 -11.08
C ASP A 9 21.96 1.97 -10.28
N ILE A 10 21.34 2.54 -9.24
CA ILE A 10 21.99 3.53 -8.36
C ILE A 10 23.14 2.89 -7.58
N ALA A 11 22.97 1.65 -7.10
CA ALA A 11 24.01 0.92 -6.37
C ALA A 11 25.26 0.74 -7.22
N VAL A 12 25.10 0.29 -8.47
CA VAL A 12 26.20 0.13 -9.42
C VAL A 12 26.85 1.48 -9.71
N GLN A 13 26.06 2.52 -9.99
CA GLN A 13 26.59 3.83 -10.37
C GLN A 13 27.40 4.50 -9.24
N HIS A 14 26.99 4.34 -7.99
CA HIS A 14 27.58 5.04 -6.86
C HIS A 14 28.45 4.16 -5.96
N GLY A 15 28.62 2.87 -6.28
CA GLY A 15 29.44 1.94 -5.50
C GLY A 15 28.89 1.68 -4.09
N VAL A 16 27.57 1.73 -3.92
CA VAL A 16 26.87 1.51 -2.64
C VAL A 16 26.07 0.20 -2.68
N LYS A 17 25.65 -0.27 -1.51
CA LYS A 17 24.78 -1.44 -1.37
C LYS A 17 23.49 -1.05 -0.67
N PHE A 18 22.36 -1.48 -1.22
CA PHE A 18 21.07 -1.29 -0.57
C PHE A 18 20.67 -2.51 0.25
N SER A 19 20.00 -2.27 1.37
CA SER A 19 19.28 -3.27 2.16
C SER A 19 17.83 -2.82 2.27
N PHE A 20 16.89 -3.71 1.94
CA PHE A 20 15.46 -3.42 1.95
C PHE A 20 14.64 -4.69 2.13
N ILE A 21 13.39 -4.52 2.52
CA ILE A 21 12.36 -5.56 2.48
C ILE A 21 11.77 -5.58 1.06
N GLU A 22 11.72 -6.75 0.42
CA GLU A 22 11.32 -6.87 -0.99
C GLU A 22 9.87 -6.40 -1.20
N GLU A 23 8.98 -6.75 -0.28
CA GLU A 23 7.56 -6.39 -0.30
C GLU A 23 7.36 -4.86 -0.19
N ASP A 24 8.25 -4.19 0.53
CA ASP A 24 8.21 -2.74 0.70
C ASP A 24 8.57 -2.01 -0.59
N VAL A 25 9.51 -2.55 -1.36
CA VAL A 25 10.02 -1.93 -2.60
C VAL A 25 9.16 -2.30 -3.80
N LYS A 26 8.70 -3.55 -3.89
CA LYS A 26 7.95 -4.11 -5.04
C LYS A 26 6.63 -3.38 -5.33
N ARG A 27 6.07 -2.69 -4.34
CA ARG A 27 4.87 -1.86 -4.51
C ARG A 27 5.14 -0.52 -5.22
N PHE A 28 6.38 -0.14 -5.52
CA PHE A 28 6.68 1.16 -6.14
C PHE A 28 7.23 1.03 -7.55
N SER A 29 6.63 1.80 -8.45
CA SER A 29 7.12 2.00 -9.82
C SER A 29 7.16 3.50 -10.10
N LEU A 30 8.29 4.00 -10.59
CA LEU A 30 8.51 5.43 -10.81
C LEU A 30 9.36 5.67 -12.07
N ILE A 31 9.40 6.94 -12.50
CA ILE A 31 10.34 7.41 -13.51
C ILE A 31 11.72 7.48 -12.85
N PRO A 32 12.79 6.91 -13.46
CA PRO A 32 14.12 6.93 -12.87
C PRO A 32 14.64 8.36 -12.70
N PRO A 33 15.37 8.69 -11.61
CA PRO A 33 16.03 9.98 -11.48
C PRO A 33 17.10 10.16 -12.57
N PRO A 34 17.35 11.39 -13.05
CA PRO A 34 18.43 11.65 -13.99
C PRO A 34 19.78 11.12 -13.50
N THR A 35 20.53 10.47 -14.40
CA THR A 35 21.80 9.80 -14.06
C THR A 35 22.85 10.77 -13.52
N ALA A 36 22.82 12.04 -13.97
CA ALA A 36 23.75 13.10 -13.55
C ALA A 36 23.56 13.57 -12.10
N LEU A 37 22.45 13.22 -11.44
CA LEU A 37 22.21 13.65 -10.06
C LEU A 37 23.19 12.98 -9.08
N PRO A 38 23.60 13.67 -8.00
CA PRO A 38 24.36 13.04 -6.93
C PRO A 38 23.48 12.04 -6.17
N LEU A 39 24.10 11.02 -5.56
CA LEU A 39 23.42 9.94 -4.83
C LEU A 39 22.34 10.47 -3.89
N LYS A 40 22.67 11.45 -3.05
CA LYS A 40 21.73 12.04 -2.09
C LYS A 40 20.51 12.68 -2.75
N ALA A 41 20.68 13.33 -3.90
CA ALA A 41 19.56 13.89 -4.65
C ALA A 41 18.67 12.79 -5.25
N LYS A 42 19.24 11.66 -5.68
CA LYS A 42 18.45 10.50 -6.13
C LYS A 42 17.66 9.85 -5.00
N LEU A 43 18.27 9.71 -3.81
CA LEU A 43 17.59 9.17 -2.63
C LEU A 43 16.45 10.09 -2.18
N ASN A 44 16.67 11.40 -2.18
CA ASN A 44 15.60 12.38 -1.89
C ASN A 44 14.49 12.34 -2.94
N TYR A 45 14.82 12.19 -4.22
CA TYR A 45 13.83 12.03 -5.28
C TYR A 45 12.95 10.79 -5.07
N ILE A 46 13.54 9.67 -4.65
CA ILE A 46 12.79 8.45 -4.31
C ILE A 46 11.90 8.74 -3.09
N ALA A 47 12.48 9.23 -1.99
CA ALA A 47 11.77 9.48 -0.74
C ALA A 47 10.56 10.41 -0.91
N THR A 48 10.71 11.50 -1.66
CA THR A 48 9.62 12.45 -1.90
C THR A 48 8.47 11.90 -2.75
N ARG A 49 8.71 10.85 -3.56
CA ARG A 49 7.69 10.27 -4.45
C ARG A 49 7.06 8.99 -3.93
N THR A 50 7.74 8.28 -3.04
CA THR A 50 7.27 7.00 -2.50
C THR A 50 7.02 7.06 -1.00
N GLY A 51 7.47 8.13 -0.33
CA GLY A 51 7.48 8.27 1.13
C GLY A 51 8.52 7.39 1.84
N ILE A 52 9.26 6.57 1.09
CA ILE A 52 10.28 5.68 1.63
C ILE A 52 11.41 6.51 2.24
N ASN A 53 11.86 6.11 3.42
CA ASN A 53 13.01 6.70 4.07
C ASN A 53 14.26 5.84 3.91
N TYR A 54 15.40 6.46 4.17
CA TYR A 54 16.70 5.81 4.05
C TYR A 54 17.62 6.18 5.21
N ARG A 55 18.54 5.28 5.54
CA ARG A 55 19.59 5.50 6.52
C ARG A 55 20.92 5.01 5.96
N GLU A 56 21.92 5.88 6.00
CA GLU A 56 23.27 5.58 5.53
C GLU A 56 24.11 4.98 6.67
N ALA A 57 24.85 3.92 6.37
CA ALA A 57 25.79 3.25 7.26
C ALA A 57 27.04 2.83 6.46
N GLY A 58 27.95 3.78 6.26
CA GLY A 58 29.13 3.58 5.42
C GLY A 58 28.73 3.40 3.95
N ASN A 59 29.10 2.26 3.35
CA ASN A 59 28.72 1.91 1.98
C ASN A 59 27.36 1.20 1.87
N TYR A 60 26.68 0.96 3.00
CA TYR A 60 25.35 0.38 3.03
C TYR A 60 24.29 1.47 3.24
N ILE A 61 23.18 1.34 2.53
CA ILE A 61 22.02 2.22 2.65
C ILE A 61 20.81 1.34 2.94
N ALA A 62 20.28 1.46 4.15
CA ALA A 62 19.05 0.80 4.54
C ALA A 62 17.86 1.63 4.03
N ILE A 63 16.98 1.00 3.28
CA ILE A 63 15.72 1.55 2.79
C ILE A 63 14.61 0.97 3.65
N TYR A 64 13.75 1.84 4.17
CA TYR A 64 12.66 1.44 5.04
C TYR A 64 11.47 2.35 4.83
N ILE A 65 10.28 1.84 5.12
CA ILE A 65 9.07 2.63 5.17
C ILE A 65 8.86 3.02 6.62
N ASP A 66 8.70 4.33 6.87
CA ASP A 66 8.21 4.73 8.18
C ASP A 66 6.83 4.12 8.37
N ILE A 67 6.63 3.49 9.53
CA ILE A 67 5.39 2.85 9.94
C ILE A 67 4.21 3.86 9.96
N ASN A 68 4.54 5.16 9.87
CA ASN A 68 3.62 6.29 9.82
C ASN A 68 3.26 6.78 8.40
N LEU A 69 3.78 6.15 7.34
CA LEU A 69 3.25 6.39 5.99
C LEU A 69 1.79 5.92 5.97
N PRO A 70 0.82 6.78 5.61
CA PRO A 70 -0.56 6.36 5.49
C PRO A 70 -0.63 5.28 4.41
N VAL A 71 -0.77 4.04 4.83
CA VAL A 71 -1.30 2.99 3.98
C VAL A 71 -2.68 3.51 3.59
N LEU A 72 -2.87 3.83 2.31
CA LEU A 72 -4.19 4.19 1.81
C LEU A 72 -5.15 3.09 2.25
N LYS A 73 -6.28 3.48 2.83
CA LYS A 73 -7.27 2.55 3.37
C LYS A 73 -8.56 2.74 2.60
N ILE A 74 -9.31 1.66 2.50
CA ILE A 74 -10.71 1.71 2.15
C ILE A 74 -11.52 1.44 3.42
N CYS A 75 -12.66 2.09 3.52
CA CYS A 75 -13.59 1.92 4.61
C CYS A 75 -15.01 2.16 4.11
N GLY A 76 -15.98 1.73 4.90
CA GLY A 76 -17.38 1.94 4.61
C GLY A 76 -18.26 1.36 5.69
N TYR A 77 -19.56 1.57 5.51
CA TYR A 77 -20.60 1.01 6.36
C TYR A 77 -21.45 0.05 5.55
N LEU A 78 -21.70 -1.14 6.08
CA LEU A 78 -22.69 -2.06 5.54
C LEU A 78 -24.01 -1.86 6.27
N ARG A 79 -25.05 -1.56 5.50
CA ARG A 79 -26.42 -1.37 5.99
C ARG A 79 -27.38 -2.20 5.15
N ASP A 80 -28.44 -2.69 5.78
CA ASP A 80 -29.52 -3.38 5.10
C ASP A 80 -30.53 -2.40 4.47
N GLU A 81 -31.63 -2.94 3.93
CA GLU A 81 -32.71 -2.16 3.31
C GLU A 81 -33.47 -1.25 4.29
N ASN A 82 -33.43 -1.55 5.59
CA ASN A 82 -34.01 -0.74 6.67
C ASN A 82 -33.01 0.28 7.24
N ASN A 83 -31.80 0.34 6.67
CA ASN A 83 -30.68 1.16 7.12
C ASN A 83 -30.06 0.69 8.45
N ASP A 84 -30.36 -0.55 8.88
CA ASP A 84 -29.78 -1.18 10.06
C ASP A 84 -28.35 -1.66 9.76
N PRO A 85 -27.41 -1.52 10.72
CA PRO A 85 -26.01 -1.92 10.52
C PRO A 85 -25.87 -3.44 10.42
N ILE A 86 -25.03 -3.90 9.48
CA ILE A 86 -24.72 -5.32 9.31
C ILE A 86 -23.39 -5.63 10.00
N GLN A 87 -23.48 -6.22 11.20
CA GLN A 87 -22.32 -6.71 11.96
C GLN A 87 -21.81 -8.06 11.42
N ASP A 88 -20.52 -8.36 11.65
CA ASP A 88 -19.88 -9.66 11.37
C ASP A 88 -19.92 -10.09 9.90
N ALA A 89 -20.16 -9.16 8.98
CA ALA A 89 -20.04 -9.39 7.55
C ALA A 89 -18.55 -9.51 7.18
N SER A 90 -18.21 -10.53 6.40
CA SER A 90 -16.85 -10.78 5.95
C SER A 90 -16.54 -9.98 4.69
N ILE A 91 -15.50 -9.14 4.75
CA ILE A 91 -14.95 -8.37 3.64
C ILE A 91 -13.61 -8.97 3.26
N ARG A 92 -13.49 -9.48 2.03
CA ARG A 92 -12.32 -10.25 1.59
C ARG A 92 -11.79 -9.78 0.25
N TYR A 93 -10.48 -9.58 0.18
CA TYR A 93 -9.78 -9.46 -1.10
C TYR A 93 -9.59 -10.83 -1.75
N ALA A 94 -9.55 -10.86 -3.08
CA ALA A 94 -9.14 -12.06 -3.82
C ALA A 94 -7.75 -12.60 -3.41
N SER A 95 -6.87 -11.74 -2.87
CA SER A 95 -5.56 -12.11 -2.32
C SER A 95 -5.62 -12.96 -1.04
N GLY A 96 -6.80 -13.04 -0.40
CA GLY A 96 -7.03 -13.86 0.79
C GLY A 96 -7.04 -13.08 2.11
N LYS A 97 -6.70 -11.78 2.11
CA LYS A 97 -6.90 -10.93 3.29
C LYS A 97 -8.39 -10.70 3.52
N SER A 98 -8.82 -10.84 4.77
CA SER A 98 -10.20 -10.55 5.16
C SER A 98 -10.30 -9.90 6.53
N ILE A 99 -11.33 -9.09 6.69
CA ILE A 99 -11.77 -8.50 7.95
C ILE A 99 -13.28 -8.71 8.11
N SER A 100 -13.82 -8.36 9.28
CA SER A 100 -15.26 -8.34 9.52
C SER A 100 -15.72 -6.93 9.91
N THR A 101 -16.97 -6.59 9.60
CA THR A 101 -17.59 -5.37 10.12
C THR A 101 -17.79 -5.41 11.63
N ASP A 102 -17.74 -4.24 12.26
CA ASP A 102 -18.08 -4.06 13.68
C ASP A 102 -19.60 -3.95 13.92
N ALA A 103 -19.99 -3.69 15.17
CA ALA A 103 -21.39 -3.57 15.57
C ALA A 103 -22.16 -2.42 14.88
N GLU A 104 -21.46 -1.40 14.39
CA GLU A 104 -22.03 -0.28 13.63
C GLU A 104 -22.02 -0.57 12.12
N GLY A 105 -21.60 -1.77 11.71
CA GLY A 105 -21.45 -2.15 10.31
C GLY A 105 -20.23 -1.52 9.64
N TYR A 106 -19.32 -0.90 10.40
CA TYR A 106 -18.14 -0.23 9.86
C TYR A 106 -17.03 -1.25 9.57
N PHE A 107 -16.25 -0.98 8.52
CA PHE A 107 -15.02 -1.70 8.22
C PHE A 107 -13.92 -0.76 7.73
N GLU A 108 -12.68 -1.17 7.93
CA GLU A 108 -11.50 -0.47 7.43
C GLU A 108 -10.39 -1.47 7.08
N MET A 109 -9.88 -1.42 5.86
CA MET A 109 -8.79 -2.29 5.43
C MET A 109 -7.78 -1.58 4.53
N PRO A 110 -6.51 -2.03 4.53
CA PRO A 110 -5.50 -1.54 3.59
C PRO A 110 -5.95 -1.65 2.13
N LEU A 111 -5.76 -0.59 1.35
CA LEU A 111 -5.98 -0.59 -0.09
C LEU A 111 -4.95 -1.48 -0.79
N GLU A 112 -5.41 -2.35 -1.70
CA GLU A 112 -4.54 -3.12 -2.59
C GLU A 112 -4.48 -2.48 -4.00
N LYS A 113 -3.39 -2.64 -4.75
CA LYS A 113 -3.28 -2.06 -6.11
C LYS A 113 -4.27 -2.64 -7.11
N SER A 114 -4.72 -3.86 -6.87
CA SER A 114 -5.71 -4.56 -7.70
C SER A 114 -6.49 -5.49 -6.77
N GLY A 115 -7.69 -5.09 -6.37
CA GLY A 115 -8.51 -5.85 -5.45
C GLY A 115 -9.92 -5.94 -5.99
N LYS A 116 -10.35 -7.16 -6.29
CA LYS A 116 -11.77 -7.50 -6.23
C LYS A 116 -12.09 -7.79 -4.77
N ILE A 117 -13.08 -7.10 -4.25
CA ILE A 117 -13.57 -7.24 -2.89
C ILE A 117 -14.85 -8.06 -2.94
N LEU A 118 -14.93 -9.08 -2.10
CA LEU A 118 -16.12 -9.86 -1.86
C LEU A 118 -16.64 -9.53 -0.46
N VAL A 119 -17.88 -9.09 -0.39
CA VAL A 119 -18.62 -8.88 0.86
C VAL A 119 -19.61 -10.02 0.99
N SER A 120 -19.63 -10.68 2.14
CA SER A 120 -20.49 -11.85 2.39
C SER A 120 -20.93 -11.93 3.85
N HIS A 121 -22.20 -12.28 4.07
CA HIS A 121 -22.77 -12.51 5.40
C HIS A 121 -23.79 -13.65 5.31
N PRO A 122 -23.94 -14.55 6.30
CA PRO A 122 -24.83 -15.72 6.20
C PRO A 122 -26.30 -15.40 5.88
N ALA A 123 -26.77 -14.21 6.26
CA ALA A 123 -28.15 -13.77 6.06
C ALA A 123 -28.39 -13.01 4.74
N PHE A 124 -27.36 -12.75 3.93
CA PHE A 124 -27.47 -11.90 2.74
C PHE A 124 -26.75 -12.50 1.53
N ASP A 125 -27.21 -12.12 0.34
CA ASP A 125 -26.51 -12.47 -0.89
C ASP A 125 -25.15 -11.74 -0.99
N PRO A 126 -24.10 -12.43 -1.45
CA PRO A 126 -22.77 -11.85 -1.51
C PRO A 126 -22.67 -10.75 -2.59
N GLN A 127 -22.00 -9.66 -2.25
CA GLN A 127 -21.78 -8.52 -3.14
C GLN A 127 -20.31 -8.43 -3.55
N ARG A 128 -20.06 -7.95 -4.77
CA ARG A 128 -18.71 -7.83 -5.35
C ARG A 128 -18.43 -6.39 -5.73
N PHE A 129 -17.29 -5.90 -5.31
CA PHE A 129 -16.81 -4.55 -5.56
C PHE A 129 -15.39 -4.57 -6.11
N GLU A 130 -14.96 -3.46 -6.69
CA GLU A 130 -13.59 -3.18 -7.06
C GLU A 130 -13.03 -2.04 -6.19
N ASN A 131 -11.71 -1.97 -6.05
CA ASN A 131 -11.08 -0.92 -5.25
C ASN A 131 -11.43 0.50 -5.75
N SER A 132 -11.71 0.67 -7.05
CA SER A 132 -12.17 1.92 -7.63
C SER A 132 -13.55 2.36 -7.17
N ASP A 133 -14.34 1.46 -6.57
CA ASP A 133 -15.67 1.76 -6.05
C ASP A 133 -15.60 2.50 -4.70
N PHE A 134 -14.42 2.53 -4.07
CA PHE A 134 -14.19 3.20 -2.79
C PHE A 134 -13.38 4.47 -3.01
N ASN A 135 -13.85 5.58 -2.42
CA ASN A 135 -13.05 6.80 -2.36
C ASN A 135 -11.98 6.64 -1.28
N GLU A 136 -10.72 6.90 -1.62
CA GLU A 136 -9.59 6.87 -0.70
C GLU A 136 -9.65 8.04 0.28
N ASP A 137 -10.52 7.99 1.29
CA ASP A 137 -10.36 8.80 2.50
C ASP A 137 -11.26 8.27 3.62
N CYS A 138 -10.66 7.52 4.54
CA CYS A 138 -11.25 7.21 5.84
C CYS A 138 -10.96 8.39 6.78
N LYS A 139 -11.71 9.48 6.61
CA LYS A 139 -11.60 10.71 7.40
C LYS A 139 -12.91 11.08 8.06
#